data_AF-A0AAW1ZBQ8-F1
#
_entry.id   AF-A0AAW1ZBQ8-F1
#
_cell.length_a   1.000
_cell.length_b   1.000
_cell.length_c   1.000
_cell.angle_alpha   90.00
_cell.angle_beta   90.00
_cell.angle_gamma   90.00
#
_symmetry.space_group_name_H-M   'P 1'
#
loop_
_entity.id
_entity.type
_entity.pdbx_description
1 polymer ?
#
loop_
_entity_poly.entity_id
_entity_poly.type
_entity_poly.pdbx_seq_one_letter_code
_entity_poly.pdbx_strand_id
1 'polypeptide(L)'
;MMEGDSPSITCSDEYRLLQTYCLKRRKSSTKTSACVLNAQSEIFGDVAEKLTRIVDSGLLVDDGIEADSVNTDDIEKLVELLKKSGDELNEKIQKNHELVGYLQRTLSYDFFDKLTTAFITSVVPEYLQSRSKHEQIALTFEVTSRLQALDLHPMNRVMGFGAQYLQKYFAPWVKQHGGWEKAFDDDDEEVH
;
A
#
# COMPACT_ATOMS: atom_id res chain seq x y z
N MET A 1 -23.38 -18.21 2.66
CA MET A 1 -23.93 -16.92 3.12
C MET A 1 -23.41 -15.86 2.17
N MET A 2 -24.30 -15.15 1.49
CA MET A 2 -23.89 -14.07 0.58
C MET A 2 -23.47 -12.88 1.43
N GLU A 3 -22.17 -12.62 1.55
CA GLU A 3 -21.70 -11.33 2.02
C GLU A 3 -22.00 -10.33 0.91
N GLY A 4 -23.06 -9.55 1.11
CA GLY A 4 -23.48 -8.52 0.19
C GLY A 4 -22.39 -7.48 0.07
N ASP A 5 -21.92 -7.29 -1.16
CA ASP A 5 -21.30 -6.04 -1.59
C ASP A 5 -22.26 -4.92 -1.18
N SER A 6 -21.94 -4.23 -0.08
CA SER A 6 -22.74 -3.11 0.39
C SER A 6 -22.46 -1.95 -0.58
N PRO A 7 -23.46 -1.42 -1.31
CA PRO A 7 -23.28 -0.34 -2.28
C PRO A 7 -22.69 0.96 -1.67
N SER A 8 -22.56 1.03 -0.35
CA SER A 8 -21.99 2.13 0.42
C SER A 8 -20.46 2.19 0.37
N ILE A 9 -19.76 1.05 0.28
CA ILE A 9 -18.30 1.07 0.48
C ILE A 9 -17.55 1.52 -0.78
N THR A 10 -18.05 1.17 -1.97
CA THR A 10 -17.45 1.56 -3.25
C THR A 10 -17.60 3.06 -3.55
N CYS A 11 -18.49 3.75 -2.84
CA CYS A 11 -18.69 5.21 -2.91
C CYS A 11 -17.90 5.98 -1.85
N SER A 12 -17.21 5.29 -0.94
CA SER A 12 -16.45 5.93 0.14
C SER A 12 -15.21 6.67 -0.35
N ASP A 13 -14.79 7.68 0.39
CA ASP A 13 -13.54 8.41 0.11
C ASP A 13 -12.34 7.46 0.17
N GLU A 14 -12.34 6.50 1.11
CA GLU A 14 -11.30 5.48 1.22
C GLU A 14 -11.17 4.65 -0.07
N TYR A 15 -12.30 4.20 -0.62
CA TYR A 15 -12.31 3.40 -1.84
C TYR A 15 -11.86 4.21 -3.06
N ARG A 16 -12.30 5.46 -3.17
CA ARG A 16 -11.94 6.37 -4.26
C ARG A 16 -10.46 6.76 -4.21
N LEU A 17 -9.93 7.06 -3.02
CA LEU A 17 -8.52 7.32 -2.81
C LEU A 17 -7.67 6.08 -3.11
N LEU A 18 -8.09 4.88 -2.68
CA LEU A 18 -7.45 3.61 -3.06
C LEU A 18 -7.42 3.41 -4.57
N GLN A 19 -8.52 3.73 -5.27
CA GLN A 19 -8.59 3.61 -6.72
C GLN A 19 -7.57 4.53 -7.41
N THR A 20 -7.49 5.79 -6.98
CA THR A 20 -6.51 6.76 -7.47
C THR A 20 -5.07 6.30 -7.19
N TYR A 21 -4.79 5.81 -5.99
CA TYR A 21 -3.49 5.25 -5.61
C TYR A 21 -3.07 4.09 -6.50
N CYS A 22 -3.92 3.06 -6.65
CA CYS A 22 -3.60 1.89 -7.48
C CYS A 22 -3.36 2.27 -8.95
N LEU A 23 -4.13 3.23 -9.49
CA LEU A 23 -3.93 3.75 -10.85
C LEU A 23 -2.58 4.47 -10.99
N LYS A 24 -2.17 5.30 -10.02
CA LYS A 24 -0.87 5.96 -10.01
C LYS A 24 0.28 4.96 -9.86
N ARG A 25 0.16 4.00 -8.94
CA ARG A 25 1.18 2.97 -8.65
C ARG A 25 1.50 2.08 -9.88
N ARG A 26 0.51 1.86 -10.76
CA ARG A 26 0.71 1.14 -12.04
C ARG A 26 1.49 1.97 -13.08
N LYS A 27 1.28 3.29 -13.12
CA LYS A 27 1.91 4.18 -14.10
C LYS A 27 3.42 4.40 -13.84
N SER A 28 3.88 4.29 -12.59
CA SER A 28 5.31 4.37 -12.26
C SER A 28 6.10 3.12 -12.66
N SER A 29 5.44 1.95 -12.78
CA SER A 29 6.09 0.66 -13.07
C SER A 29 6.20 0.30 -14.55
N THR A 30 5.42 0.92 -15.45
CA THR A 30 5.47 0.65 -16.90
C THR A 30 5.18 1.91 -17.71
N LYS A 31 6.15 2.38 -18.51
CA LYS A 31 5.90 3.33 -19.60
C LYS A 31 5.12 2.63 -20.72
N THR A 32 3.81 2.43 -20.60
CA THR A 32 2.90 2.23 -21.76
C THR A 32 1.45 2.57 -21.39
N SER A 33 0.83 3.26 -22.33
CA SER A 33 -0.51 3.86 -22.39
C SER A 33 -1.66 2.86 -22.36
N ALA A 34 -2.75 3.17 -21.65
CA ALA A 34 -4.05 3.50 -22.28
C ALA A 34 -5.15 3.77 -21.23
N CYS A 35 -6.04 4.66 -21.66
CA CYS A 35 -7.28 5.15 -21.07
C CYS A 35 -8.14 4.12 -20.32
N VAL A 36 -8.66 4.55 -19.15
CA VAL A 36 -10.08 4.69 -18.75
C VAL A 36 -10.05 5.06 -17.25
N LEU A 37 -11.00 5.90 -16.82
CA LEU A 37 -11.25 6.41 -15.46
C LEU A 37 -10.84 7.87 -15.18
N ASN A 38 -11.58 8.77 -15.85
CA ASN A 38 -12.41 9.84 -15.27
C ASN A 38 -11.79 10.92 -14.35
N ALA A 39 -12.29 12.15 -14.52
CA ALA A 39 -11.97 13.41 -13.83
C ALA A 39 -12.11 13.41 -12.29
N GLN A 40 -12.41 12.28 -11.66
CA GLN A 40 -12.40 12.12 -10.19
C GLN A 40 -11.01 11.72 -9.65
N SER A 41 -10.09 11.33 -10.53
CA SER A 41 -8.68 11.03 -10.24
C SER A 41 -7.89 12.24 -9.73
N GLU A 42 -8.40 13.46 -9.90
CA GLU A 42 -7.67 14.68 -9.51
C GLU A 42 -7.82 15.02 -8.03
N ILE A 43 -8.98 14.77 -7.41
CA ILE A 43 -9.26 15.14 -6.01
C ILE A 43 -8.25 14.49 -5.05
N PHE A 44 -8.00 13.20 -5.25
CA PHE A 44 -7.09 12.42 -4.41
C PHE A 44 -5.68 12.31 -5.00
N GLY A 45 -5.38 13.10 -6.04
CA GLY A 45 -4.12 13.01 -6.77
C GLY A 45 -2.90 13.23 -5.87
N ASP A 46 -2.93 14.30 -5.09
CA ASP A 46 -1.79 14.72 -4.25
C ASP A 46 -1.62 13.78 -3.05
N VAL A 47 -2.71 13.42 -2.38
CA VAL A 47 -2.69 12.45 -1.28
C VAL A 47 -2.13 11.10 -1.75
N ALA A 48 -2.58 10.60 -2.90
CA ALA A 48 -2.06 9.36 -3.48
C ALA A 48 -0.56 9.44 -3.82
N GLU A 49 -0.06 10.62 -4.20
CA GLU A 49 1.36 10.85 -4.47
C GLU A 49 2.20 10.87 -3.20
N LYS A 50 1.70 11.50 -2.14
CA LYS A 50 2.34 11.48 -0.82
C LYS A 50 2.40 10.06 -0.26
N LEU A 51 1.31 9.30 -0.34
CA LEU A 51 1.28 7.88 0.04
C LEU A 51 2.30 7.07 -0.74
N THR A 52 2.43 7.32 -2.05
CA THR A 52 3.43 6.66 -2.92
C THR A 52 4.86 6.98 -2.45
N ARG A 53 5.14 8.26 -2.16
CA ARG A 53 6.46 8.70 -1.65
C ARG A 53 6.80 8.08 -0.31
N ILE A 54 5.86 8.01 0.63
CA ILE A 54 6.06 7.37 1.95
C ILE A 54 6.50 5.91 1.78
N VAL A 55 5.87 5.16 0.86
CA VAL A 55 6.25 3.76 0.58
C VAL A 55 7.62 3.68 -0.09
N ASP A 56 7.92 4.58 -1.04
CA ASP A 56 9.16 4.54 -1.84
C ASP A 56 10.40 5.01 -1.08
N SER A 57 10.23 5.92 -0.11
CA SER A 57 11.33 6.44 0.71
C SER A 57 11.94 5.40 1.66
N GLY A 58 11.39 4.19 1.73
CA GLY A 58 11.84 3.15 2.64
C GLY A 58 11.40 3.50 4.06
N LEU A 59 10.41 2.77 4.57
CA LEU A 59 9.89 2.99 5.90
C LEU A 59 10.97 2.69 6.94
N LEU A 60 11.36 3.72 7.69
CA LEU A 60 12.30 3.67 8.81
C LEU A 60 13.57 2.84 8.56
N VAL A 61 14.43 3.36 7.69
CA VAL A 61 15.87 3.11 7.79
C VAL A 61 16.56 4.46 7.95
N ASP A 62 16.51 5.01 9.16
CA ASP A 62 17.52 5.94 9.61
C ASP A 62 18.71 5.09 10.08
N ASP A 63 19.55 4.69 9.13
CA ASP A 63 20.92 4.37 9.46
C ASP A 63 21.76 5.19 8.49
N GLY A 64 22.29 6.28 9.01
CA GLY A 64 23.14 7.23 8.30
C GLY A 64 24.39 6.54 7.77
N ILE A 65 24.27 5.92 6.60
CA ILE A 65 25.42 5.41 5.85
C ILE A 65 25.89 6.55 4.94
N GLU A 66 26.80 7.37 5.47
CA GLU A 66 27.69 8.16 4.62
C GLU A 66 28.53 7.20 3.78
N ALA A 67 28.19 7.08 2.50
CA ALA A 67 28.89 6.22 1.57
C ALA A 67 30.17 6.90 1.10
N ASP A 68 31.30 6.47 1.66
CA ASP A 68 32.62 6.75 1.13
C ASP A 68 32.79 5.99 -0.20
N SER A 69 33.19 6.71 -1.26
CA SER A 69 33.64 6.23 -2.57
C SER A 69 33.21 4.80 -2.98
N VAL A 70 32.00 4.65 -3.54
CA VAL A 70 31.48 3.38 -4.04
C VAL A 70 32.31 2.86 -5.22
N ASN A 71 32.85 1.64 -5.08
CA ASN A 71 33.53 0.91 -6.14
C ASN A 71 32.48 0.32 -7.12
N THR A 72 32.54 0.67 -8.40
CA THR A 72 31.52 0.31 -9.41
C THR A 72 31.36 -1.19 -9.61
N ASP A 73 32.42 -1.97 -9.42
CA ASP A 73 32.39 -3.42 -9.57
C ASP A 73 31.57 -4.10 -8.46
N ASP A 74 31.60 -3.53 -7.24
CA ASP A 74 30.78 -3.99 -6.12
C ASP A 74 29.29 -3.66 -6.35
N ILE A 75 28.98 -2.54 -7.04
CA ILE A 75 27.61 -2.20 -7.43
C ILE A 75 27.06 -3.22 -8.41
N GLU A 76 27.81 -3.56 -9.46
CA GLU A 76 27.35 -4.51 -10.49
C GLU A 76 27.07 -5.88 -9.87
N LYS A 77 27.97 -6.36 -9.00
CA LYS A 77 27.79 -7.60 -8.25
C LYS A 77 26.58 -7.56 -7.32
N LEU A 78 26.35 -6.43 -6.64
CA LEU A 78 25.17 -6.23 -5.81
C LEU A 78 23.88 -6.27 -6.65
N VAL A 79 23.86 -5.62 -7.82
CA VAL A 79 22.72 -5.64 -8.74
C VAL A 79 22.40 -7.06 -9.20
N GLU A 80 23.40 -7.86 -9.55
CA GLU A 80 23.20 -9.27 -9.92
C GLU A 80 22.62 -10.10 -8.77
N LEU A 81 23.14 -9.92 -7.55
CA LEU A 81 22.63 -10.61 -6.36
C LEU A 81 21.18 -10.23 -6.05
N LEU A 82 20.82 -8.95 -6.19
CA LEU A 82 19.45 -8.47 -5.96
C LEU A 82 18.48 -9.05 -7.00
N LYS A 83 18.85 -9.05 -8.28
CA LYS A 83 18.05 -9.66 -9.36
C LYS A 83 17.78 -11.14 -9.07
N LYS A 84 18.85 -11.90 -8.82
CA LYS A 84 18.74 -13.34 -8.54
C LYS A 84 17.89 -13.63 -7.30
N SER A 85 18.09 -12.87 -6.22
CA SER A 85 17.31 -13.04 -4.98
C SER A 85 15.83 -12.73 -5.20
N GLY A 86 15.52 -11.68 -5.98
CA GLY A 86 14.16 -11.32 -6.37
C GLY A 86 13.47 -12.41 -7.20
N ASP A 87 14.17 -12.95 -8.20
CA ASP A 87 13.66 -14.01 -9.07
C ASP A 87 13.38 -15.30 -8.27
N GLU A 88 14.33 -15.74 -7.44
CA GLU A 88 14.17 -16.92 -6.57
C GLU A 88 13.01 -16.76 -5.58
N LEU A 89 12.84 -15.57 -5.01
CA LEU A 89 11.72 -15.27 -4.12
C LEU A 89 10.38 -15.33 -4.87
N ASN A 90 10.31 -14.72 -6.06
CA ASN A 90 9.12 -14.75 -6.90
C ASN A 90 8.74 -16.18 -7.29
N GLU A 91 9.71 -17.02 -7.68
CA GLU A 91 9.46 -18.43 -7.99
C GLU A 91 8.92 -19.21 -6.78
N LYS A 92 9.49 -19.01 -5.59
CA LYS A 92 9.03 -19.69 -4.37
C LYS A 92 7.57 -19.35 -4.05
N ILE A 93 7.18 -18.09 -4.23
CA ILE A 93 5.80 -17.64 -4.03
C ILE A 93 4.87 -18.30 -5.04
N GLN A 94 5.23 -18.31 -6.33
CA GLN A 94 4.42 -18.91 -7.40
C GLN A 94 4.28 -20.43 -7.28
N LYS A 95 5.33 -21.13 -6.85
CA LYS A 95 5.35 -22.59 -6.65
C LYS A 95 4.63 -23.03 -5.37
N ASN A 96 4.36 -22.12 -4.44
CA ASN A 96 3.58 -22.43 -3.25
C ASN A 96 2.07 -22.48 -3.58
N HIS A 97 1.69 -23.55 -4.28
CA HIS A 97 0.30 -23.79 -4.69
C HIS A 97 -0.67 -23.91 -3.52
N GLU A 98 -0.20 -24.32 -2.34
CA GLU A 98 -1.00 -24.32 -1.12
C GLU A 98 -1.37 -22.90 -0.69
N LEU A 99 -0.39 -21.99 -0.67
CA LEU A 99 -0.60 -20.58 -0.34
C LEU A 99 -1.50 -19.88 -1.37
N VAL A 100 -1.20 -20.05 -2.67
CA VAL A 100 -2.02 -19.46 -3.76
C VAL A 100 -3.44 -20.03 -3.71
N GLY A 101 -3.58 -21.35 -3.58
CA GLY A 101 -4.87 -22.01 -3.48
C GLY A 101 -5.64 -21.65 -2.21
N TYR A 102 -4.95 -21.36 -1.10
CA TYR A 102 -5.55 -20.83 0.11
C TYR A 102 -6.08 -19.42 -0.13
N LEU A 103 -5.25 -18.49 -0.62
CA LEU A 103 -5.66 -17.12 -0.96
C LEU A 103 -6.85 -17.09 -1.93
N GLN A 104 -6.87 -17.94 -2.95
CA GLN A 104 -8.00 -18.06 -3.89
C GLN A 104 -9.30 -18.51 -3.21
N ARG A 105 -9.24 -19.38 -2.20
CA ARG A 105 -10.43 -19.97 -1.57
C ARG A 105 -10.92 -19.23 -0.33
N THR A 106 -10.02 -18.61 0.43
CA THR A 106 -10.30 -18.12 1.79
C THR A 106 -10.11 -16.63 1.97
N LEU A 107 -9.93 -15.86 0.88
CA LEU A 107 -9.89 -14.40 0.99
C LEU A 107 -11.24 -13.88 1.50
N SER A 108 -11.21 -13.41 2.74
CA SER A 108 -12.31 -12.83 3.49
C SER A 108 -11.81 -11.54 4.13
N TYR A 109 -12.74 -10.69 4.60
CA TYR A 109 -12.33 -9.48 5.31
C TYR A 109 -11.50 -9.82 6.57
N ASP A 110 -11.88 -10.82 7.35
CA ASP A 110 -11.13 -11.25 8.54
C ASP A 110 -9.69 -11.69 8.21
N PHE A 111 -9.50 -12.37 7.08
CA PHE A 111 -8.17 -12.73 6.61
C PHE A 111 -7.38 -11.47 6.21
N PHE A 112 -8.00 -10.57 5.45
CA PHE A 112 -7.39 -9.31 5.02
C PHE A 112 -6.99 -8.44 6.23
N ASP A 113 -7.87 -8.31 7.22
CA ASP A 113 -7.66 -7.58 8.47
C ASP A 113 -6.42 -8.12 9.20
N LYS A 114 -6.40 -9.43 9.48
CA LYS A 114 -5.27 -10.09 10.16
C LYS A 114 -3.96 -9.96 9.39
N LEU A 115 -3.99 -10.18 8.08
CA LEU A 115 -2.80 -10.08 7.23
C LEU A 115 -2.24 -8.65 7.24
N THR A 116 -3.10 -7.66 7.06
CA THR A 116 -2.71 -6.25 7.00
C THR A 116 -2.19 -5.77 8.35
N THR A 117 -2.88 -6.11 9.45
CA THR A 117 -2.41 -5.78 10.80
C THR A 117 -1.06 -6.43 11.13
N ALA A 118 -0.88 -7.71 10.78
CA ALA A 118 0.38 -8.42 11.00
C ALA A 118 1.53 -7.79 10.19
N PHE A 119 1.27 -7.47 8.92
CA PHE A 119 2.25 -6.80 8.06
C PHE A 119 2.64 -5.42 8.61
N ILE A 120 1.65 -4.58 8.93
CA ILE A 120 1.90 -3.26 9.50
C ILE A 120 2.70 -3.36 10.80
N THR A 121 2.36 -4.29 11.70
CA THR A 121 3.07 -4.47 12.97
C THR A 121 4.49 -4.98 12.77
N SER A 122 4.76 -5.72 11.69
CA SER A 122 6.11 -6.17 11.35
C SER A 122 7.01 -5.07 10.81
N VAL A 123 6.43 -4.02 10.20
CA VAL A 123 7.17 -2.89 9.62
C VAL A 123 7.22 -1.69 10.57
N VAL A 124 6.13 -1.44 11.30
CA VAL A 124 5.97 -0.35 12.27
C VAL A 124 5.90 -0.96 13.67
N PRO A 125 7.02 -0.93 14.42
CA PRO A 125 7.06 -1.39 15.81
C PRO A 125 5.94 -0.80 16.66
N GLU A 126 5.43 -1.57 17.62
CA GLU A 126 4.28 -1.21 18.45
C GLU A 126 4.45 0.15 19.15
N TYR A 127 5.67 0.46 19.62
CA TYR A 127 5.98 1.74 20.27
C TYR A 127 5.92 2.95 19.33
N LEU A 128 5.90 2.75 18.01
CA LEU A 128 5.78 3.79 16.98
C LEU A 128 4.35 3.94 16.44
N GLN A 129 3.45 2.98 16.70
CA GLN A 129 2.15 2.92 16.03
C GLN A 129 1.21 4.10 16.35
N SER A 130 1.41 4.80 17.47
CA SER A 130 0.64 6.00 17.79
C SER A 130 1.07 7.20 16.95
N ARG A 131 2.36 7.30 16.58
CA ARG A 131 2.96 8.43 15.88
C ARG A 131 3.15 8.24 14.38
N SER A 132 3.13 6.99 13.89
CA SER A 132 3.38 6.67 12.48
C SER A 132 2.09 6.41 11.70
N LYS A 133 1.10 7.33 11.78
CA LYS A 133 -0.22 7.12 11.15
C LYS A 133 -0.15 7.21 9.64
N HIS A 134 0.61 8.16 9.09
CA HIS A 134 0.83 8.29 7.65
C HIS A 134 1.45 7.02 7.06
N GLU A 135 2.46 6.45 7.72
CA GLU A 135 3.13 5.22 7.30
C GLU A 135 2.20 4.00 7.34
N GLN A 136 1.42 3.85 8.42
CA GLN A 136 0.49 2.73 8.53
C GLN A 136 -0.64 2.80 7.48
N ILE A 137 -1.11 4.01 7.17
CA ILE A 137 -2.06 4.23 6.08
C ILE A 137 -1.38 3.85 4.76
N ALA A 138 -0.19 4.39 4.47
CA ALA A 138 0.55 4.08 3.24
C ALA A 138 0.80 2.57 3.06
N LEU A 139 1.14 1.86 4.14
CA LEU A 139 1.25 0.39 4.16
C LEU A 139 -0.06 -0.31 3.86
N THR A 140 -1.18 0.17 4.39
CA THR A 140 -2.52 -0.38 4.10
C THR A 140 -2.84 -0.27 2.61
N PHE A 141 -2.53 0.89 2.00
CA PHE A 141 -2.69 1.13 0.57
C PHE A 141 -1.81 0.18 -0.26
N GLU A 142 -0.55 0.01 0.15
CA GLU A 142 0.39 -0.88 -0.54
C GLU A 142 -0.03 -2.36 -0.46
N VAL A 143 -0.46 -2.85 0.71
CA VAL A 143 -1.00 -4.22 0.87
C VAL A 143 -2.21 -4.43 -0.04
N THR A 144 -3.15 -3.47 -0.04
CA THR A 144 -4.35 -3.55 -0.88
C THR A 144 -3.99 -3.62 -2.36
N SER A 145 -3.10 -2.72 -2.81
CA SER A 145 -2.62 -2.66 -4.19
C SER A 145 -1.94 -3.97 -4.62
N ARG A 146 -1.06 -4.53 -3.78
CA ARG A 146 -0.36 -5.79 -4.08
C ARG A 146 -1.30 -6.98 -4.11
N LEU A 147 -2.21 -7.10 -3.15
CA LEU A 147 -3.21 -8.19 -3.14
C LEU A 147 -4.15 -8.09 -4.35
N GLN A 148 -4.52 -6.88 -4.75
CA GLN A 148 -5.33 -6.64 -5.94
C GLN A 148 -4.57 -7.04 -7.22
N ALA A 149 -3.25 -6.81 -7.28
CA ALA A 149 -2.43 -7.19 -8.42
C ALA A 149 -2.23 -8.72 -8.58
N LEU A 150 -2.51 -9.52 -7.55
CA LEU A 150 -2.45 -10.99 -7.64
C LEU A 150 -3.60 -11.58 -8.47
N ASP A 151 -4.66 -10.81 -8.74
CA ASP A 151 -5.82 -11.19 -9.57
C ASP A 151 -6.47 -12.53 -9.16
N LEU A 152 -6.45 -12.85 -7.86
CA LEU A 152 -7.02 -14.08 -7.31
C LEU A 152 -8.53 -13.97 -7.03
N HIS A 153 -9.04 -12.74 -6.96
CA HIS A 153 -10.43 -12.40 -6.65
C HIS A 153 -10.88 -11.17 -7.47
N PRO A 154 -12.20 -10.97 -7.66
CA PRO A 154 -12.71 -9.76 -8.29
C PRO A 154 -12.12 -8.49 -7.67
N MET A 155 -11.66 -7.57 -8.53
CA MET A 155 -10.94 -6.36 -8.12
C MET A 155 -11.65 -5.54 -7.04
N ASN A 156 -12.97 -5.40 -7.16
CA ASN A 156 -13.83 -4.70 -6.20
C ASN A 156 -13.79 -5.32 -4.79
N ARG A 157 -13.57 -6.63 -4.68
CA ARG A 157 -13.54 -7.34 -3.40
C ARG A 157 -12.34 -6.95 -2.56
N VAL A 158 -11.14 -7.01 -3.14
CA VAL A 158 -9.90 -6.64 -2.44
C VAL A 158 -9.89 -5.15 -2.11
N MET A 159 -10.34 -4.32 -3.05
CA MET A 159 -10.50 -2.87 -2.85
C MET A 159 -11.49 -2.55 -1.73
N GLY A 160 -12.61 -3.27 -1.67
CA GLY A 160 -13.62 -3.15 -0.61
C GLY A 160 -13.04 -3.47 0.77
N PHE A 161 -12.25 -4.54 0.89
CA PHE A 161 -11.58 -4.88 2.14
C PHE A 161 -10.56 -3.81 2.58
N GLY A 162 -9.77 -3.28 1.64
CA GLY A 162 -8.88 -2.16 1.91
C GLY A 162 -9.62 -0.93 2.43
N ALA A 163 -10.70 -0.53 1.77
CA ALA A 163 -11.53 0.59 2.20
C ALA A 163 -12.15 0.33 3.59
N GLN A 164 -12.63 -0.90 3.84
CA GLN A 164 -13.19 -1.28 5.13
C GLN A 164 -12.16 -1.22 6.26
N TYR A 165 -10.92 -1.65 6.00
CA TYR A 165 -9.82 -1.53 6.96
C TYR A 165 -9.51 -0.07 7.27
N LEU A 166 -9.38 0.77 6.24
CA LEU A 166 -9.14 2.20 6.40
C LEU A 166 -10.24 2.88 7.22
N GLN A 167 -11.49 2.55 6.96
CA GLN A 167 -12.63 3.04 7.73
C GLN A 167 -12.60 2.60 9.19
N LYS A 168 -12.29 1.32 9.43
CA LYS A 168 -12.25 0.75 10.78
C LYS A 168 -11.15 1.36 11.64
N TYR A 169 -9.95 1.58 11.09
CA TYR A 169 -8.77 1.94 11.90
C TYR A 169 -8.31 3.39 11.77
N PHE A 170 -8.56 4.05 10.63
CA PHE A 170 -7.97 5.37 10.35
C PHE A 170 -9.01 6.48 10.12
N ALA A 171 -10.25 6.17 9.76
CA ALA A 171 -11.26 7.22 9.56
C ALA A 171 -11.46 8.16 10.77
N PRO A 172 -11.42 7.71 12.05
CA PRO A 172 -11.48 8.64 13.18
C PRO A 172 -10.32 9.64 13.19
N TRP A 173 -9.09 9.17 12.95
CA TRP A 173 -7.89 10.00 12.91
C TRP A 173 -7.94 10.97 11.72
N VAL A 174 -8.27 10.49 10.52
CA VAL A 174 -8.40 11.33 9.31
C VAL A 174 -9.44 12.42 9.51
N LYS A 175 -10.59 12.12 10.12
CA LYS A 175 -11.63 13.12 10.43
C LYS A 175 -11.15 14.17 11.42
N GLN A 176 -10.39 13.75 12.44
CA GLN A 176 -9.79 14.67 13.41
C GLN A 176 -8.80 15.64 12.74
N HIS A 177 -8.13 15.20 11.67
CA HIS A 177 -7.16 15.99 10.91
C HIS A 177 -7.78 16.66 9.67
N GLY A 178 -9.11 16.84 9.67
CA GLY A 178 -9.79 17.66 8.65
C GLY A 178 -10.05 16.96 7.31
N GLY A 179 -9.94 15.63 7.24
CA GLY A 179 -10.17 14.84 6.03
C GLY A 179 -8.87 14.40 5.35
N TRP A 180 -8.99 13.60 4.28
CA TRP A 180 -7.84 12.97 3.62
C TRP A 180 -6.83 13.95 3.02
N GLU A 181 -7.29 15.10 2.49
CA GLU A 181 -6.39 16.14 1.97
C GLU A 181 -5.57 16.75 3.10
N LYS A 182 -6.23 17.36 4.08
CA LYS A 182 -5.60 18.02 5.22
C LYS A 182 -4.75 17.10 6.10
N ALA A 183 -5.18 15.85 6.29
CA ALA A 183 -4.40 14.88 7.06
C ALA A 183 -3.04 14.58 6.43
N PHE A 184 -2.88 14.84 5.14
CA PHE A 184 -1.64 14.66 4.39
C PHE A 184 -1.05 15.99 3.92
N ASP A 185 -1.61 17.14 4.27
CA ASP A 185 -0.99 18.44 3.98
C ASP A 185 0.25 18.61 4.87
N ASP A 186 1.37 18.95 4.25
CA ASP A 186 2.62 19.22 4.95
C ASP A 186 2.55 20.67 5.45
N ASP A 187 1.66 20.95 6.39
CA ASP A 187 1.82 22.15 7.20
C ASP A 187 2.90 21.82 8.22
N ASP A 188 4.08 22.42 8.02
CA ASP A 188 5.17 22.51 8.99
C ASP A 188 4.63 23.07 10.33
N GLU A 189 3.95 22.27 11.14
CA GLU A 189 3.81 22.53 12.57
C GLU A 189 5.14 22.14 13.26
N GLU A 190 6.22 22.84 12.92
CA GLU A 190 7.23 23.18 13.92
C GLU A 190 6.59 24.19 14.89
N VAL A 191 5.76 23.66 15.79
CA VAL A 191 5.36 24.35 17.01
C VAL A 191 5.97 23.58 18.18
N HIS A 192 7.22 23.91 18.51
CA HIS A 192 7.63 24.39 19.84
C HIS A 192 9.15 24.55 19.98
#